data_AF-A0AAD5WSF3-F1
#
_entry.id   AF-A0AAD5WSF3-F1
#
_cell.length_a   1.000
_cell.length_b   1.000
_cell.length_c   1.000
_cell.angle_alpha   90.00
_cell.angle_beta   90.00
_cell.angle_gamma   90.00
#
_symmetry.space_group_name_H-M   'P 1'
#
loop_
_entity.id
_entity.type
_entity.pdbx_description
1 polymer ?
#
loop_
_entity_poly.entity_id
_entity_poly.type
_entity_poly.pdbx_seq_one_letter_code
_entity_poly.pdbx_strand_id
1 'polypeptide(L)'
;MAFSTAIALGCALLGVGPALAQAGVSPALVSVNGDPGLSFEVDKIVTTLEIPPTPDVVLVIDTTGSMGPAINDVKSNLVQVIAAVGGDSQFGVVSYRDLRDADGFTVHQDLTSNDADVQSAVNSLAAGGGRGPTADWINALYEVSTGAVTFRGGSSRIVVLVGDQPSFDPSGGHALGGAIDALRAEEVRVIAVNIDRLDADGQATDVTADTGGVIVGSAADAVTDAIISGLQNIHVTVKPAVSCDDGLSIDFEPPQSTVSSGADATFLETVTVADGAVGALSCSTDFLLNGAPGGSSFVQTVNVTVSRLGCDVCDPGPGRNLCHATTSCAPTPFGTMCLTRPGYKADGAADDDARVQWRLEWPVPGHEHRVAVAPGTSADTLCDEENKGPDVCKEVKIANCATAELGVAPEDDDAQKVQGDEEL
;
A
#
# COMPACT_ATOMS: atom_id res chain seq x y z
N MET A 1 -44.46 23.71 41.01
CA MET A 1 -42.99 23.65 40.92
C MET A 1 -42.61 22.18 40.92
N ALA A 2 -42.49 21.58 39.73
CA ALA A 2 -42.12 20.19 39.56
C ALA A 2 -40.65 20.17 39.13
N PHE A 3 -39.78 19.61 39.97
CA PHE A 3 -38.37 19.39 39.64
C PHE A 3 -38.25 18.11 38.81
N SER A 4 -37.78 18.26 37.56
CA SER A 4 -37.43 17.16 36.67
C SER A 4 -36.00 16.71 36.97
N THR A 5 -35.83 15.45 37.38
CA THR A 5 -34.53 14.78 37.54
C THR A 5 -34.11 14.17 36.21
N ALA A 6 -33.05 14.72 35.61
CA ALA A 6 -32.39 14.14 34.44
C ALA A 6 -31.48 12.98 34.87
N ILE A 7 -31.69 11.80 34.29
CA ILE A 7 -30.80 10.63 34.42
C ILE A 7 -29.76 10.74 33.30
N ALA A 8 -28.52 11.01 33.66
CA ALA A 8 -27.38 10.97 32.73
C ALA A 8 -26.94 9.51 32.57
N LEU A 9 -27.07 8.98 31.35
CA LEU A 9 -26.58 7.67 30.97
C LEU A 9 -25.07 7.79 30.69
N GLY A 10 -24.24 7.37 31.64
CA GLY A 10 -22.79 7.36 31.50
C GLY A 10 -22.34 6.27 30.53
N CYS A 11 -21.83 6.67 29.37
CA CYS A 11 -21.16 5.79 28.43
C CYS A 11 -19.76 5.49 28.99
N ALA A 12 -19.56 4.26 29.48
CA ALA A 12 -18.24 3.80 29.92
C ALA A 12 -17.38 3.52 28.67
N LEU A 13 -16.46 4.43 28.36
CA LEU A 13 -15.37 4.19 27.43
C LEU A 13 -14.41 3.19 28.08
N LEU A 14 -14.52 1.92 27.68
CA LEU A 14 -13.46 0.94 27.91
C LEU A 14 -12.24 1.40 27.09
N GLY A 15 -11.19 1.82 27.79
CA GLY A 15 -9.91 2.12 27.17
C GLY A 15 -9.35 0.86 26.51
N VAL A 16 -9.44 0.80 25.19
CA VAL A 16 -8.65 -0.13 24.38
C VAL A 16 -7.21 0.39 24.49
N GLY A 17 -6.35 -0.33 25.22
CA GLY A 17 -4.91 -0.07 25.13
C GLY A 17 -4.45 -0.20 23.67
N PRO A 18 -3.38 0.50 23.25
CA PRO A 18 -2.90 0.38 21.87
C PRO A 18 -2.63 -1.09 21.59
N ALA A 19 -3.40 -1.68 20.67
CA ALA A 19 -2.99 -2.92 20.04
C ALA A 19 -1.62 -2.61 19.41
N LEU A 20 -0.60 -3.42 19.70
CA LEU A 20 0.64 -3.37 18.93
C LEU A 20 0.22 -3.55 17.46
N ALA A 21 0.36 -2.51 16.65
CA ALA A 21 -0.01 -2.57 15.25
C ALA A 21 0.83 -3.66 14.60
N GLN A 22 0.18 -4.76 14.20
CA GLN A 22 0.84 -5.80 13.45
C GLN A 22 1.23 -5.22 12.10
N ALA A 23 2.49 -5.39 11.71
CA ALA A 23 2.99 -4.87 10.44
C ALA A 23 2.09 -5.28 9.26
N GLY A 24 1.81 -4.32 8.38
CA GLY A 24 0.85 -4.45 7.30
C GLY A 24 0.15 -3.15 6.97
N VAL A 25 -0.78 -3.21 6.01
CA VAL A 25 -1.59 -2.06 5.59
C VAL A 25 -2.91 -1.99 6.34
N SER A 26 -3.32 -0.77 6.69
CA SER A 26 -4.62 -0.47 7.30
C SER A 26 -5.28 0.75 6.65
N PRO A 27 -6.58 0.70 6.31
CA PRO A 27 -7.39 -0.52 6.20
C PRO A 27 -7.00 -1.36 4.97
N ALA A 28 -6.89 -2.68 5.15
CA ALA A 28 -6.56 -3.64 4.09
C ALA A 28 -7.73 -3.93 3.12
N LEU A 29 -8.98 -3.65 3.53
CA LEU A 29 -10.15 -3.76 2.67
C LEU A 29 -10.97 -2.48 2.77
N VAL A 30 -11.25 -1.88 1.61
CA VAL A 30 -12.23 -0.80 1.46
C VAL A 30 -13.34 -1.30 0.55
N SER A 31 -14.59 -1.21 0.98
CA SER A 31 -15.74 -1.60 0.16
C SER A 31 -16.79 -0.51 0.22
N VAL A 32 -17.15 0.04 -0.93
CA VAL A 32 -18.11 1.15 -1.03
C VAL A 32 -19.08 0.94 -2.19
N ASN A 33 -20.26 1.54 -2.06
CA ASN A 33 -21.12 1.81 -3.21
C ASN A 33 -20.80 3.23 -3.68
N GLY A 34 -20.55 3.41 -4.97
CA GLY A 34 -20.11 4.69 -5.51
C GLY A 34 -20.75 5.00 -6.84
N ASP A 35 -21.09 6.26 -7.07
CA ASP A 35 -21.68 6.66 -8.34
C ASP A 35 -20.59 6.87 -9.39
N PRO A 36 -20.88 6.74 -10.70
CA PRO A 36 -19.93 7.14 -11.73
C PRO A 36 -19.47 8.58 -11.54
N GLY A 37 -18.17 8.81 -11.65
CA GLY A 37 -17.54 10.11 -11.37
C GLY A 37 -17.23 10.37 -9.89
N LEU A 38 -17.59 9.44 -8.98
CA LEU A 38 -17.25 9.57 -7.57
C LEU A 38 -15.73 9.57 -7.40
N SER A 39 -15.25 10.51 -6.60
CA SER A 39 -13.91 10.50 -6.03
C SER A 39 -14.00 10.62 -4.52
N PHE A 40 -13.24 9.80 -3.81
CA PHE A 40 -13.16 9.87 -2.35
C PHE A 40 -11.75 9.53 -1.86
N GLU A 41 -11.45 9.98 -0.65
CA GLU A 41 -10.15 9.82 -0.03
C GLU A 41 -10.21 8.82 1.13
N VAL A 42 -9.13 8.08 1.33
CA VAL A 42 -8.95 7.17 2.46
C VAL A 42 -7.56 7.38 3.05
N ASP A 43 -7.48 7.63 4.36
CA ASP A 43 -6.21 7.62 5.06
C ASP A 43 -5.65 6.20 5.09
N LYS A 44 -4.41 6.05 4.64
CA LYS A 44 -3.69 4.77 4.59
C LYS A 44 -2.48 4.81 5.49
N ILE A 45 -2.37 3.76 6.30
CA ILE A 45 -1.22 3.55 7.17
C ILE A 45 -0.62 2.20 6.83
N VAL A 46 0.66 2.18 6.51
CA VAL A 46 1.45 0.97 6.29
C VAL A 46 2.48 0.88 7.40
N THR A 47 2.23 0.01 8.37
CA THR A 47 3.17 -0.27 9.45
C THR A 47 4.24 -1.22 8.92
N THR A 48 5.48 -0.74 8.84
CA THR A 48 6.61 -1.56 8.36
C THR A 48 7.02 -2.60 9.39
N LEU A 49 7.74 -3.63 8.96
CA LEU A 49 8.34 -4.59 9.88
C LEU A 49 9.55 -3.96 10.58
N GLU A 50 9.72 -4.24 11.87
CA GLU A 50 10.93 -3.89 12.61
C GLU A 50 12.16 -4.57 12.01
N ILE A 51 11.98 -5.80 11.51
CA ILE A 51 13.00 -6.54 10.76
C ILE A 51 12.35 -7.17 9.53
N PRO A 52 12.83 -6.84 8.32
CA PRO A 52 12.31 -7.41 7.09
C PRO A 52 12.38 -8.96 7.06
N PRO A 53 11.45 -9.63 6.36
CA PRO A 53 11.35 -11.08 6.38
C PRO A 53 12.53 -11.74 5.66
N THR A 54 12.84 -12.97 6.05
CA THR A 54 13.96 -13.77 5.52
C THR A 54 15.29 -12.99 5.46
N PRO A 55 15.78 -12.45 6.60
CA PRO A 55 16.95 -11.59 6.57
C PRO A 55 18.25 -12.40 6.38
N ASP A 56 19.13 -11.90 5.52
CA ASP A 56 20.51 -12.37 5.38
C ASP A 56 21.44 -11.29 5.95
N VAL A 57 22.15 -11.63 7.02
CA VAL A 57 22.99 -10.68 7.76
C VAL A 57 24.45 -11.11 7.68
N VAL A 58 25.30 -10.31 7.04
CA VAL A 58 26.74 -10.57 6.96
C VAL A 58 27.47 -9.63 7.91
N LEU A 59 28.16 -10.20 8.91
CA LEU A 59 29.04 -9.46 9.80
C LEU A 59 30.39 -9.27 9.11
N VAL A 60 30.72 -8.03 8.75
CA VAL A 60 32.00 -7.64 8.13
C VAL A 60 32.83 -6.91 9.17
N ILE A 61 33.74 -7.64 9.82
CA ILE A 61 34.39 -7.22 11.06
C ILE A 61 35.86 -6.88 10.80
N ASP A 62 36.26 -5.67 11.19
CA ASP A 62 37.67 -5.29 11.26
C ASP A 62 38.41 -6.17 12.28
N THR A 63 39.51 -6.78 11.84
CA THR A 63 40.36 -7.65 12.65
C THR A 63 41.73 -7.06 12.95
N THR A 64 41.93 -5.75 12.75
CA THR A 64 43.14 -5.05 13.15
C THR A 64 43.37 -5.09 14.66
N GLY A 65 44.62 -4.84 15.08
CA GLY A 65 45.03 -5.01 16.49
C GLY A 65 44.22 -4.20 17.51
N SER A 66 43.69 -3.03 17.15
CA SER A 66 42.87 -2.18 18.03
C SER A 66 41.47 -2.77 18.29
N MET A 67 40.98 -3.63 17.42
CA MET A 67 39.63 -4.20 17.46
C MET A 67 39.45 -5.33 18.49
N GLY A 68 40.48 -5.65 19.29
CA GLY A 68 40.43 -6.70 20.31
C GLY A 68 39.21 -6.63 21.25
N PRO A 69 38.91 -5.48 21.88
CA PRO A 69 37.72 -5.33 22.72
C PRO A 69 36.41 -5.54 21.96
N ALA A 70 36.29 -4.97 20.75
CA ALA A 70 35.12 -5.10 19.88
C ALA A 70 34.83 -6.54 19.49
N ILE A 71 35.87 -7.28 19.07
CA ILE A 71 35.75 -8.70 18.75
C ILE A 71 35.32 -9.51 19.97
N ASN A 72 35.82 -9.19 21.16
CA ASN A 72 35.44 -9.88 22.39
C ASN A 72 33.99 -9.62 22.80
N ASP A 73 33.50 -8.39 22.58
CA ASP A 73 32.09 -8.07 22.79
C ASP A 73 31.20 -8.90 21.85
N VAL A 74 31.48 -8.86 20.53
CA VAL A 74 30.72 -9.63 19.54
C VAL A 74 30.76 -11.13 19.86
N LYS A 75 31.91 -11.70 20.24
CA LYS A 75 32.01 -13.11 20.65
C LYS A 75 31.08 -13.46 21.81
N SER A 76 30.99 -12.56 22.79
CA SER A 76 30.25 -12.77 24.03
C SER A 76 28.74 -12.58 23.84
N ASN A 77 28.34 -11.70 22.92
CA ASN A 77 26.96 -11.22 22.81
C ASN A 77 26.28 -11.54 21.47
N LEU A 78 26.95 -12.23 20.53
CA LEU A 78 26.40 -12.60 19.22
C LEU A 78 25.00 -13.24 19.29
N VAL A 79 24.75 -14.09 20.29
CA VAL A 79 23.44 -14.74 20.48
C VAL A 79 22.31 -13.73 20.62
N GLN A 80 22.57 -12.54 21.16
CA GLN A 80 21.60 -11.46 21.29
C GLN A 80 21.31 -10.81 19.94
N VAL A 81 22.32 -10.65 19.07
CA VAL A 81 22.12 -10.18 17.68
C VAL A 81 21.27 -11.16 16.90
N ILE A 82 21.60 -12.46 16.97
CA ILE A 82 20.84 -13.51 16.28
C ILE A 82 19.39 -13.51 16.76
N ALA A 83 19.17 -13.45 18.07
CA ALA A 83 17.84 -13.39 18.66
C ALA A 83 17.07 -12.11 18.28
N ALA A 84 17.75 -10.96 18.21
CA ALA A 84 17.14 -9.69 17.81
C ALA A 84 16.65 -9.75 16.36
N VAL A 85 17.43 -10.34 15.44
CA VAL A 85 17.03 -10.53 14.04
C VAL A 85 15.86 -11.51 13.91
N GLY A 86 15.94 -12.65 14.58
CA GLY A 86 14.89 -13.66 14.60
C GLY A 86 14.50 -14.21 13.22
N GLY A 87 13.32 -14.82 13.12
CA GLY A 87 12.74 -15.29 11.85
C GLY A 87 13.53 -16.41 11.15
N ASP A 88 13.32 -16.52 9.83
CA ASP A 88 14.11 -17.39 8.93
C ASP A 88 15.41 -16.68 8.50
N SER A 89 16.20 -16.28 9.49
CA SER A 89 17.45 -15.53 9.29
C SER A 89 18.62 -16.45 8.93
N GLN A 90 19.55 -15.92 8.15
CA GLN A 90 20.86 -16.53 7.93
C GLN A 90 21.96 -15.52 8.20
N PHE A 91 23.07 -16.01 8.75
CA PHE A 91 24.21 -15.18 9.11
C PHE A 91 25.49 -15.64 8.42
N GLY A 92 26.27 -14.67 7.95
CA GLY A 92 27.61 -14.86 7.41
C GLY A 92 28.63 -14.07 8.24
N VAL A 93 29.89 -14.50 8.22
CA VAL A 93 30.98 -13.86 8.95
C VAL A 93 32.18 -13.67 8.03
N VAL A 94 32.57 -12.42 7.87
CA VAL A 94 33.68 -11.98 7.04
C VAL A 94 34.58 -11.07 7.87
N SER A 95 35.88 -11.19 7.71
CA SER A 95 36.84 -10.27 8.31
C SER A 95 37.60 -9.49 7.25
N TYR A 96 37.99 -8.27 7.59
CA TYR A 96 38.93 -7.47 6.82
C TYR A 96 40.02 -6.86 7.72
N ARG A 97 41.07 -6.35 7.07
CA ARG A 97 42.16 -5.56 7.65
C ARG A 97 42.84 -4.75 6.55
N ASP A 98 44.17 -4.61 6.55
CA ASP A 98 44.95 -4.11 5.42
C ASP A 98 45.23 -5.27 4.42
N LEU A 99 44.98 -5.07 3.13
CA LEU A 99 45.20 -6.09 2.08
C LEU A 99 46.65 -6.54 1.90
N ARG A 100 47.61 -5.84 2.51
CA ARG A 100 49.02 -6.26 2.57
C ARG A 100 49.28 -7.32 3.63
N ASP A 101 48.34 -7.52 4.55
CA ASP A 101 48.36 -8.65 5.47
C ASP A 101 47.90 -9.93 4.74
N ALA A 102 48.40 -11.09 5.17
CA ALA A 102 48.16 -12.36 4.47
C ALA A 102 46.67 -12.77 4.42
N ASP A 103 45.90 -12.25 5.36
CA ASP A 103 44.48 -12.45 5.63
C ASP A 103 43.73 -11.10 5.59
N GLY A 104 44.10 -10.25 4.61
CA GLY A 104 43.51 -8.95 4.30
C GLY A 104 41.99 -8.94 4.16
N PHE A 105 41.44 -10.03 3.62
CA PHE A 105 40.01 -10.34 3.52
C PHE A 105 39.82 -11.84 3.70
N THR A 106 38.83 -12.27 4.47
CA THR A 106 38.55 -13.69 4.68
C THR A 106 37.07 -13.92 4.97
N VAL A 107 36.46 -14.86 4.25
CA VAL A 107 35.13 -15.40 4.56
C VAL A 107 35.33 -16.56 5.54
N HIS A 108 34.86 -16.40 6.78
CA HIS A 108 34.95 -17.43 7.82
C HIS A 108 33.75 -18.37 7.78
N GLN A 109 32.59 -17.84 7.38
CA GLN A 109 31.33 -18.57 7.27
C GLN A 109 30.46 -17.88 6.21
N ASP A 110 30.07 -18.62 5.18
CA ASP A 110 29.01 -18.18 4.25
C ASP A 110 27.64 -18.25 4.96
N LEU A 111 26.59 -17.69 4.36
CA LEU A 111 25.26 -17.62 4.97
C LEU A 111 24.75 -18.99 5.41
N THR A 112 24.40 -19.10 6.68
CA THR A 112 23.85 -20.32 7.29
C THR A 112 22.81 -19.97 8.34
N SER A 113 21.83 -20.86 8.53
CA SER A 113 20.86 -20.79 9.63
C SER A 113 21.33 -21.56 10.87
N ASN A 114 22.58 -22.03 10.90
CA ASN A 114 23.15 -22.76 12.03
C ASN A 114 23.92 -21.80 12.96
N ASP A 115 23.27 -21.34 14.01
CA ASP A 115 23.83 -20.42 15.01
C ASP A 115 25.16 -20.91 15.60
N ALA A 116 25.37 -22.23 15.73
CA ALA A 116 26.60 -22.79 16.27
C ALA A 116 27.80 -22.62 15.32
N ASP A 117 27.56 -22.69 14.01
CA ASP A 117 28.59 -22.47 12.98
C ASP A 117 28.96 -20.98 12.95
N VAL A 118 27.96 -20.10 13.00
CA VAL A 118 28.16 -18.63 13.06
C VAL A 118 28.94 -18.24 14.31
N GLN A 119 28.56 -18.76 15.47
CA GLN A 119 29.26 -18.53 16.74
C GLN A 119 30.70 -19.06 16.69
N SER A 120 30.93 -20.21 16.04
CA SER A 120 32.29 -20.75 15.88
C SER A 120 33.15 -19.89 14.96
N ALA A 121 32.57 -19.35 13.89
CA ALA A 121 33.25 -18.42 12.99
C ALA A 121 33.59 -17.10 13.68
N VAL A 122 32.68 -16.51 14.45
CA VAL A 122 32.98 -15.31 15.26
C VAL A 122 34.06 -15.63 16.31
N ASN A 123 34.01 -16.80 16.95
CA ASN A 123 35.01 -17.22 17.95
C ASN A 123 36.41 -17.40 17.36
N SER A 124 36.53 -17.71 16.08
CA SER A 124 37.83 -17.87 15.40
C SER A 124 38.53 -16.54 15.11
N LEU A 125 37.80 -15.42 15.10
CA LEU A 125 38.34 -14.10 14.82
C LEU A 125 39.42 -13.72 15.84
N ALA A 126 40.53 -13.20 15.37
CA ALA A 126 41.63 -12.75 16.21
C ALA A 126 42.10 -11.37 15.76
N ALA A 127 42.18 -10.43 16.72
CA ALA A 127 42.74 -9.11 16.46
C ALA A 127 44.25 -9.22 16.20
N GLY A 128 44.72 -8.60 15.13
CA GLY A 128 46.14 -8.58 14.77
C GLY A 128 46.40 -7.81 13.49
N GLY A 129 47.68 -7.60 13.17
CA GLY A 129 48.07 -6.88 11.95
C GLY A 129 47.66 -5.42 11.95
N GLY A 130 47.43 -4.88 10.75
CA GLY A 130 47.18 -3.45 10.54
C GLY A 130 48.46 -2.63 10.42
N ARG A 131 48.44 -1.65 9.51
CA ARG A 131 49.59 -0.77 9.23
C ARG A 131 49.14 0.69 9.13
N GLY A 132 48.97 1.32 10.29
CA GLY A 132 48.63 2.74 10.37
C GLY A 132 47.12 3.00 10.40
N PRO A 133 46.68 4.24 10.16
CA PRO A 133 45.33 4.71 10.51
C PRO A 133 44.27 4.43 9.42
N THR A 134 44.41 3.34 8.66
CA THR A 134 43.54 3.01 7.51
C THR A 134 43.41 1.50 7.33
N ALA A 135 42.24 1.04 6.88
CA ALA A 135 41.92 -0.37 6.58
C ALA A 135 41.38 -0.54 5.15
N ASP A 136 41.04 -1.77 4.74
CA ASP A 136 40.53 -2.09 3.40
C ASP A 136 39.06 -2.56 3.42
N TRP A 137 38.18 -1.88 4.16
CA TRP A 137 36.77 -2.25 4.20
C TRP A 137 36.01 -1.95 2.90
N ILE A 138 36.43 -0.97 2.08
CA ILE A 138 35.81 -0.75 0.77
C ILE A 138 35.95 -2.00 -0.11
N ASN A 139 37.11 -2.66 -0.10
CA ASN A 139 37.30 -3.95 -0.77
C ASN A 139 36.39 -5.03 -0.16
N ALA A 140 36.28 -5.10 1.17
CA ALA A 140 35.44 -6.09 1.83
C ALA A 140 33.96 -5.97 1.42
N LEU A 141 33.43 -4.74 1.35
CA LEU A 141 32.06 -4.49 0.88
C LEU A 141 31.88 -4.88 -0.59
N TYR A 142 32.87 -4.57 -1.44
CA TYR A 142 32.85 -4.98 -2.84
C TYR A 142 32.82 -6.51 -2.97
N GLU A 143 33.76 -7.22 -2.35
CA GLU A 143 33.85 -8.68 -2.41
C GLU A 143 32.57 -9.37 -1.92
N VAL A 144 32.00 -8.93 -0.80
CA VAL A 144 30.73 -9.45 -0.26
C VAL A 144 29.57 -9.26 -1.24
N SER A 145 29.51 -8.12 -1.93
CA SER A 145 28.45 -7.81 -2.90
C SER A 145 28.68 -8.37 -4.30
N THR A 146 29.89 -8.89 -4.60
CA THR A 146 30.22 -9.49 -5.90
C THR A 146 30.47 -11.00 -5.86
N GLY A 147 30.04 -11.67 -4.79
CA GLY A 147 29.95 -13.14 -4.74
C GLY A 147 30.90 -13.84 -3.77
N ALA A 148 31.57 -13.13 -2.86
CA ALA A 148 32.29 -13.77 -1.75
C ALA A 148 31.32 -14.43 -0.74
N VAL A 149 30.08 -13.95 -0.68
CA VAL A 149 28.96 -14.52 0.09
C VAL A 149 27.79 -14.72 -0.86
N THR A 150 27.02 -15.80 -0.68
CA THR A 150 25.88 -16.11 -1.56
C THR A 150 24.55 -15.73 -0.92
N PHE A 151 24.07 -14.52 -1.17
CA PHE A 151 22.75 -14.10 -0.69
C PHE A 151 21.62 -14.96 -1.27
N ARG A 152 20.61 -15.26 -0.45
CA ARG A 152 19.40 -15.94 -0.90
C ARG A 152 18.62 -15.05 -1.87
N GLY A 153 17.85 -15.67 -2.76
CA GLY A 153 16.96 -14.94 -3.66
C GLY A 153 15.76 -14.39 -2.90
N GLY A 154 15.46 -13.10 -3.06
CA GLY A 154 14.34 -12.44 -2.38
C GLY A 154 14.52 -12.24 -0.87
N SER A 155 15.73 -12.46 -0.33
CA SER A 155 16.04 -12.18 1.07
C SER A 155 16.22 -10.70 1.34
N SER A 156 16.07 -10.32 2.61
CA SER A 156 16.39 -8.98 3.06
C SER A 156 17.87 -8.88 3.44
N ARG A 157 18.68 -8.27 2.59
CA ARG A 157 20.15 -8.33 2.67
C ARG A 157 20.71 -7.18 3.50
N ILE A 158 21.49 -7.52 4.52
CA ILE A 158 22.08 -6.57 5.46
C ILE A 158 23.56 -6.91 5.62
N VAL A 159 24.43 -5.91 5.44
CA VAL A 159 25.85 -6.01 5.77
C VAL A 159 26.12 -5.13 6.97
N VAL A 160 26.66 -5.71 8.03
CA VAL A 160 27.07 -5.01 9.25
C VAL A 160 28.57 -4.76 9.16
N LEU A 161 28.96 -3.55 8.78
CA LEU A 161 30.35 -3.11 8.74
C LEU A 161 30.77 -2.63 10.12
N VAL A 162 31.73 -3.31 10.74
CA VAL A 162 32.28 -2.94 12.06
C VAL A 162 33.73 -2.54 11.89
N GLY A 163 34.12 -1.36 12.40
CA GLY A 163 35.51 -0.89 12.34
C GLY A 163 35.77 0.40 13.10
N ASP A 164 37.05 0.77 13.19
CA ASP A 164 37.52 1.93 13.94
C ASP A 164 38.41 2.89 13.12
N GLN A 165 38.65 2.61 11.83
CA GLN A 165 39.44 3.47 10.92
C GLN A 165 38.78 3.65 9.54
N PRO A 166 39.11 4.75 8.82
CA PRO A 166 38.71 4.93 7.43
C PRO A 166 39.29 3.85 6.50
N SER A 167 38.71 3.72 5.30
CA SER A 167 39.27 2.83 4.29
C SER A 167 40.17 3.57 3.30
N PHE A 168 41.15 2.85 2.73
CA PHE A 168 41.77 3.27 1.49
C PHE A 168 40.71 3.48 0.39
N ASP A 169 40.82 4.55 -0.38
CA ASP A 169 40.03 4.75 -1.60
C ASP A 169 40.97 5.14 -2.76
N PRO A 170 41.21 4.25 -3.73
CA PRO A 170 40.63 2.91 -3.87
C PRO A 170 41.22 1.88 -2.87
N SER A 171 40.39 0.92 -2.46
CA SER A 171 40.78 -0.26 -1.65
C SER A 171 40.76 -1.50 -2.52
N GLY A 172 41.84 -2.29 -2.55
CA GLY A 172 41.93 -3.48 -3.41
C GLY A 172 41.81 -3.21 -4.92
N GLY A 173 41.88 -1.95 -5.35
CA GLY A 173 41.61 -1.53 -6.73
C GLY A 173 40.14 -1.12 -6.98
N HIS A 174 39.28 -1.17 -5.96
CA HIS A 174 37.88 -0.76 -6.02
C HIS A 174 37.72 0.63 -5.40
N ALA A 175 37.14 1.56 -6.16
CA ALA A 175 36.78 2.88 -5.64
C ALA A 175 35.51 2.79 -4.79
N LEU A 176 35.34 3.72 -3.85
CA LEU A 176 34.14 3.80 -2.99
C LEU A 176 32.84 3.69 -3.78
N GLY A 177 32.69 4.49 -4.85
CA GLY A 177 31.50 4.48 -5.71
C GLY A 177 31.25 3.11 -6.37
N GLY A 178 32.31 2.37 -6.72
CA GLY A 178 32.17 1.03 -7.28
C GLY A 178 31.67 -0.01 -6.27
N ALA A 179 32.06 0.12 -4.99
CA ALA A 179 31.51 -0.71 -3.92
C ALA A 179 30.04 -0.36 -3.64
N ILE A 180 29.68 0.92 -3.65
CA ILE A 180 28.29 1.38 -3.51
C ILE A 180 27.41 0.83 -4.64
N ASP A 181 27.87 0.92 -5.89
CA ASP A 181 27.15 0.38 -7.05
C ASP A 181 26.92 -1.13 -6.93
N ALA A 182 27.93 -1.88 -6.47
CA ALA A 182 27.82 -3.32 -6.25
C ALA A 182 26.83 -3.67 -5.13
N LEU A 183 26.89 -2.98 -3.99
CA LEU A 183 25.94 -3.15 -2.88
C LEU A 183 24.50 -2.89 -3.34
N ARG A 184 24.27 -1.82 -4.11
CA ARG A 184 22.95 -1.49 -4.65
C ARG A 184 22.45 -2.52 -5.66
N ALA A 185 23.33 -3.02 -6.53
CA ALA A 185 22.96 -4.04 -7.51
C ALA A 185 22.51 -5.34 -6.83
N GLU A 186 23.08 -5.64 -5.66
CA GLU A 186 22.71 -6.77 -4.83
C GLU A 186 21.65 -6.42 -3.76
N GLU A 187 21.05 -5.22 -3.81
CA GLU A 187 20.01 -4.73 -2.87
C GLU A 187 20.42 -4.82 -1.39
N VAL A 188 21.72 -4.68 -1.10
CA VAL A 188 22.29 -4.73 0.25
C VAL A 188 22.14 -3.39 0.96
N ARG A 189 21.66 -3.42 2.20
CA ARG A 189 21.68 -2.29 3.14
C ARG A 189 22.85 -2.42 4.10
N VAL A 190 23.58 -1.33 4.33
CA VAL A 190 24.75 -1.36 5.23
C VAL A 190 24.44 -0.74 6.59
N ILE A 191 24.74 -1.45 7.67
CA ILE A 191 24.84 -0.87 9.01
C ILE A 191 26.33 -0.63 9.28
N ALA A 192 26.75 0.63 9.36
CA ALA A 192 28.11 0.97 9.74
C ALA A 192 28.19 1.22 11.26
N VAL A 193 28.89 0.34 11.98
CA VAL A 193 29.17 0.50 13.41
C VAL A 193 30.50 1.23 13.57
N ASN A 194 30.40 2.54 13.77
CA ASN A 194 31.55 3.42 13.93
C ASN A 194 32.04 3.43 15.38
N ILE A 195 33.13 2.70 15.65
CA ILE A 195 33.70 2.60 17.00
C ILE A 195 34.56 3.81 17.35
N ASP A 196 35.28 4.37 16.38
CA ASP A 196 36.13 5.55 16.57
C ASP A 196 36.14 6.40 15.29
N ARG A 197 36.98 6.03 14.32
CA ARG A 197 37.25 6.83 13.12
C ARG A 197 36.79 6.16 11.83
N LEU A 198 35.90 5.17 11.88
CA LEU A 198 35.39 4.47 10.69
C LEU A 198 34.92 5.46 9.61
N ASP A 199 34.24 6.51 10.05
CA ASP A 199 33.67 7.55 9.19
C ASP A 199 34.41 8.90 9.24
N ALA A 200 35.67 8.92 9.68
CA ALA A 200 36.40 10.19 9.81
C ALA A 200 36.57 10.93 8.46
N ASP A 201 36.50 10.20 7.35
CA ASP A 201 36.57 10.72 5.99
C ASP A 201 35.19 10.81 5.30
N GLY A 202 34.09 10.50 6.00
CA GLY A 202 32.71 10.52 5.47
C GLY A 202 32.31 9.33 4.60
N GLN A 203 33.23 8.37 4.39
CA GLN A 203 33.01 7.25 3.47
C GLN A 203 31.89 6.30 3.93
N ALA A 204 31.73 6.05 5.23
CA ALA A 204 30.67 5.19 5.75
C ALA A 204 29.31 5.91 5.70
N THR A 205 29.29 7.23 5.88
CA THR A 205 28.11 8.06 5.62
C THR A 205 27.65 7.92 4.16
N ASP A 206 28.56 8.01 3.19
CA ASP A 206 28.22 7.86 1.76
C ASP A 206 27.62 6.46 1.48
N VAL A 207 28.27 5.39 1.96
CA VAL A 207 27.78 4.02 1.80
C VAL A 207 26.38 3.83 2.40
N THR A 208 26.18 4.29 3.63
CA THR A 208 24.90 4.08 4.33
C THR A 208 23.77 4.90 3.72
N ALA A 209 24.05 6.12 3.24
CA ALA A 209 23.09 6.96 2.54
C ALA A 209 22.63 6.32 1.21
N ASP A 210 23.57 5.84 0.39
CA ASP A 210 23.25 5.30 -0.94
C ASP A 210 22.67 3.88 -0.90
N THR A 211 22.83 3.15 0.20
CA THR A 211 22.27 1.81 0.38
C THR A 211 20.96 1.79 1.16
N GLY A 212 20.50 2.91 1.72
CA GLY A 212 19.34 2.94 2.63
C GLY A 212 19.63 2.32 4.01
N GLY A 213 20.92 2.29 4.36
CA GLY A 213 21.45 1.81 5.63
C GLY A 213 21.46 2.86 6.73
N VAL A 214 22.28 2.64 7.74
CA VAL A 214 22.51 3.59 8.86
C VAL A 214 23.93 3.52 9.39
N ILE A 215 24.40 4.63 9.93
CA ILE A 215 25.63 4.69 10.74
C ILE A 215 25.26 4.83 12.22
N VAL A 216 25.87 4.00 13.06
CA VAL A 216 25.65 3.99 14.51
C VAL A 216 27.01 4.14 15.21
N GLY A 217 27.12 5.12 16.11
CA GLY A 217 28.29 5.27 16.97
C GLY A 217 28.32 4.21 18.06
N SER A 218 29.50 3.66 18.36
CA SER A 218 29.66 2.62 19.37
C SER A 218 30.94 2.80 20.18
N ALA A 219 30.96 2.31 21.41
CA ALA A 219 32.20 2.06 22.13
C ALA A 219 32.69 0.64 21.82
N ALA A 220 33.99 0.38 21.95
CA ALA A 220 34.56 -0.92 21.60
C ALA A 220 34.02 -2.09 22.46
N ASP A 221 33.35 -1.84 23.58
CA ASP A 221 32.71 -2.85 24.44
C ASP A 221 31.17 -2.85 24.33
N ALA A 222 30.60 -2.12 23.35
CA ALA A 222 29.15 -1.99 23.14
C ALA A 222 28.77 -2.16 21.65
N VAL A 223 29.57 -2.94 20.91
CA VAL A 223 29.40 -3.16 19.46
C VAL A 223 28.09 -3.88 19.19
N THR A 224 27.79 -4.93 19.94
CA THR A 224 26.57 -5.74 19.79
C THR A 224 25.30 -4.90 19.99
N ASP A 225 25.28 -4.02 20.99
CA ASP A 225 24.15 -3.10 21.22
C ASP A 225 23.98 -2.13 20.06
N ALA A 226 25.09 -1.64 19.48
CA ALA A 226 25.05 -0.77 18.31
C ALA A 226 24.57 -1.51 17.05
N ILE A 227 24.91 -2.80 16.88
CA ILE A 227 24.39 -3.64 15.79
C ILE A 227 22.87 -3.77 15.92
N ILE A 228 22.37 -4.12 17.12
CA ILE A 228 20.92 -4.26 17.38
C ILE A 228 20.22 -2.92 17.14
N SER A 229 20.78 -1.82 17.64
CA SER A 229 20.24 -0.48 17.41
C SER A 229 20.22 -0.12 15.91
N GLY A 230 21.26 -0.49 15.16
CA GLY A 230 21.31 -0.29 13.71
C GLY A 230 20.23 -1.09 12.98
N LEU A 231 20.03 -2.35 13.35
CA LEU A 231 19.01 -3.23 12.77
C LEU A 231 17.59 -2.67 12.94
N GLN A 232 17.31 -2.04 14.08
CA GLN A 232 16.01 -1.42 14.38
C GLN A 232 15.79 -0.06 13.69
N ASN A 233 16.86 0.59 13.23
CA ASN A 233 16.79 1.94 12.64
C ASN A 233 17.06 1.96 11.13
N ILE A 234 17.16 0.81 10.47
CA ILE A 234 17.30 0.76 9.00
C ILE A 234 16.09 1.44 8.35
N HIS A 235 16.32 2.20 7.28
CA HIS A 235 15.24 2.81 6.54
C HIS A 235 14.53 1.79 5.63
N VAL A 236 13.21 1.93 5.53
CA VAL A 236 12.32 1.15 4.68
C VAL A 236 11.53 2.12 3.81
N THR A 237 11.68 1.98 2.51
CA THR A 237 10.89 2.73 1.52
C THR A 237 9.66 1.91 1.15
N VAL A 238 8.48 2.47 1.45
CA VAL A 238 7.18 1.90 1.11
C VAL A 238 6.70 2.55 -0.18
N LYS A 239 6.40 1.74 -1.20
CA LYS A 239 5.88 2.19 -2.50
C LYS A 239 4.62 1.42 -2.90
N PRO A 240 3.47 2.08 -3.08
CA PRO A 240 2.26 1.44 -3.61
C PRO A 240 2.45 1.00 -5.07
N ALA A 241 2.06 -0.23 -5.39
CA ALA A 241 1.96 -0.75 -6.75
C ALA A 241 0.51 -1.16 -7.02
N VAL A 242 -0.19 -0.36 -7.83
CA VAL A 242 -1.63 -0.45 -8.05
C VAL A 242 -1.96 -1.24 -9.31
N SER A 243 -2.96 -2.12 -9.22
CA SER A 243 -3.60 -2.80 -10.35
C SER A 243 -5.13 -2.72 -10.19
N CYS A 244 -5.83 -2.19 -11.19
CA CYS A 244 -7.27 -1.93 -11.15
C CYS A 244 -8.00 -2.51 -12.36
N ASP A 245 -9.28 -2.81 -12.18
CA ASP A 245 -10.23 -3.03 -13.28
C ASP A 245 -10.46 -1.74 -14.09
N ASP A 246 -10.84 -1.87 -15.35
CA ASP A 246 -11.18 -0.74 -16.21
C ASP A 246 -12.32 0.11 -15.60
N GLY A 247 -12.08 1.42 -15.45
CA GLY A 247 -13.05 2.37 -14.89
C GLY A 247 -12.88 2.66 -13.40
N LEU A 248 -11.88 2.07 -12.73
CA LEU A 248 -11.46 2.42 -11.37
C LEU A 248 -9.97 2.79 -11.37
N SER A 249 -9.59 3.83 -10.64
CA SER A 249 -8.19 4.22 -10.45
C SER A 249 -7.92 4.59 -9.00
N ILE A 250 -6.66 4.40 -8.58
CA ILE A 250 -6.17 4.77 -7.26
C ILE A 250 -4.85 5.52 -7.41
N ASP A 251 -4.76 6.68 -6.76
CA ASP A 251 -3.54 7.47 -6.62
C ASP A 251 -3.19 7.65 -5.14
N PHE A 252 -1.89 7.77 -4.84
CA PHE A 252 -1.37 7.93 -3.48
C PHE A 252 -0.50 9.18 -3.38
N GLU A 253 -0.73 9.99 -2.35
CA GLU A 253 0.13 11.12 -1.97
C GLU A 253 0.69 10.91 -0.55
N PRO A 254 2.02 10.87 -0.36
CA PRO A 254 3.05 10.89 -1.40
C PRO A 254 3.09 9.58 -2.22
N PRO A 255 3.69 9.54 -3.42
CA PRO A 255 3.75 8.31 -4.22
C PRO A 255 4.68 7.23 -3.64
N GLN A 256 5.51 7.59 -2.66
CA GLN A 256 6.32 6.67 -1.84
C GLN A 256 6.71 7.38 -0.54
N SER A 257 7.01 6.62 0.51
CA SER A 257 7.44 7.17 1.80
C SER A 257 8.57 6.32 2.39
N THR A 258 9.57 6.97 2.98
CA THR A 258 10.70 6.28 3.64
C THR A 258 10.61 6.52 5.14
N VAL A 259 10.56 5.43 5.90
CA VAL A 259 10.41 5.45 7.36
C VAL A 259 11.43 4.49 7.98
N SER A 260 11.70 4.62 9.28
CA SER A 260 12.49 3.62 10.00
C SER A 260 11.74 2.29 10.09
N SER A 261 12.46 1.17 10.12
CA SER A 261 11.86 -0.15 10.36
C SER A 261 10.97 -0.13 11.61
N GLY A 262 9.78 -0.71 11.50
CA GLY A 262 8.77 -0.74 12.57
C GLY A 262 7.92 0.53 12.68
N ALA A 263 8.22 1.58 11.92
CA ALA A 263 7.41 2.80 11.87
C ALA A 263 6.32 2.75 10.79
N ASP A 264 5.40 3.71 10.89
CA ASP A 264 4.25 3.87 10.00
C ASP A 264 4.57 4.79 8.82
N ALA A 265 4.35 4.29 7.61
CA ALA A 265 4.26 5.12 6.40
C ALA A 265 2.81 5.50 6.15
N THR A 266 2.53 6.81 6.12
CA THR A 266 1.18 7.35 5.91
C THR A 266 1.00 7.86 4.48
N PHE A 267 -0.15 7.55 3.88
CA PHE A 267 -0.53 8.00 2.55
C PHE A 267 -1.98 8.49 2.54
N LEU A 268 -2.26 9.48 1.70
CA LEU A 268 -3.63 9.82 1.31
C LEU A 268 -3.95 9.08 0.01
N GLU A 269 -4.83 8.08 0.10
CA GLU A 269 -5.32 7.32 -1.05
C GLU A 269 -6.52 8.03 -1.67
N THR A 270 -6.45 8.36 -2.96
CA THR A 270 -7.58 8.88 -3.73
C THR A 270 -8.10 7.80 -4.66
N VAL A 271 -9.35 7.39 -4.46
CA VAL A 271 -10.04 6.40 -5.31
C VAL A 271 -10.99 7.15 -6.23
N THR A 272 -10.93 6.89 -7.54
CA THR A 272 -11.77 7.54 -8.55
C THR A 272 -12.49 6.51 -9.41
N VAL A 273 -13.80 6.67 -9.52
CA VAL A 273 -14.68 5.90 -10.40
C VAL A 273 -14.91 6.71 -11.67
N ALA A 274 -14.63 6.14 -12.84
CA ALA A 274 -14.86 6.83 -14.11
C ALA A 274 -16.36 7.09 -14.36
N ASP A 275 -16.68 8.18 -15.08
CA ASP A 275 -18.07 8.56 -15.39
C ASP A 275 -18.88 7.49 -16.17
N GLY A 276 -18.18 6.60 -16.89
CA GLY A 276 -18.79 5.51 -17.67
C GLY A 276 -18.70 4.14 -17.01
N ALA A 277 -18.19 4.07 -15.77
CA ALA A 277 -18.04 2.81 -15.04
C ALA A 277 -19.40 2.20 -14.72
N VAL A 278 -19.49 0.86 -14.75
CA VAL A 278 -20.69 0.10 -14.41
C VAL A 278 -20.32 -1.20 -13.72
N GLY A 279 -21.21 -1.73 -12.89
CA GLY A 279 -21.03 -3.03 -12.24
C GLY A 279 -20.13 -2.97 -11.01
N ALA A 280 -19.51 -4.10 -10.65
CA ALA A 280 -18.57 -4.20 -9.55
C ALA A 280 -17.15 -4.12 -10.08
N LEU A 281 -16.35 -3.21 -9.53
CA LEU A 281 -14.95 -2.96 -9.88
C LEU A 281 -14.05 -3.21 -8.67
N SER A 282 -12.84 -3.68 -8.91
CA SER A 282 -11.84 -3.94 -7.88
C SER A 282 -10.48 -3.34 -8.24
N CYS A 283 -9.74 -2.92 -7.22
CA CYS A 283 -8.31 -2.67 -7.30
C CYS A 283 -7.58 -3.47 -6.23
N SER A 284 -6.37 -3.91 -6.56
CA SER A 284 -5.39 -4.44 -5.61
C SER A 284 -4.18 -3.52 -5.58
N THR A 285 -3.73 -3.17 -4.39
CA THR A 285 -2.51 -2.39 -4.17
C THR A 285 -1.53 -3.22 -3.36
N ASP A 286 -0.40 -3.57 -3.97
CA ASP A 286 0.73 -4.19 -3.28
C ASP A 286 1.67 -3.10 -2.76
N PHE A 287 1.83 -3.00 -1.44
CA PHE A 287 2.81 -2.09 -0.85
C PHE A 287 4.19 -2.76 -0.86
N LEU A 288 5.03 -2.32 -1.78
CA LEU A 288 6.40 -2.79 -1.91
C LEU A 288 7.26 -2.19 -0.79
N LEU A 289 8.04 -3.04 -0.13
CA LEU A 289 9.04 -2.66 0.86
C LEU A 289 10.41 -2.74 0.18
N ASN A 290 11.05 -1.59 -0.03
CA ASN A 290 12.32 -1.47 -0.75
C ASN A 290 12.30 -2.11 -2.15
N GLY A 291 11.16 -2.04 -2.84
CA GLY A 291 10.99 -2.60 -4.18
C GLY A 291 10.56 -4.07 -4.23
N ALA A 292 10.62 -4.79 -3.10
CA ALA A 292 10.15 -6.17 -3.00
C ALA A 292 8.73 -6.26 -2.39
N PRO A 293 7.92 -7.28 -2.74
CA PRO A 293 6.61 -7.48 -2.12
C PRO A 293 6.71 -7.73 -0.60
N GLY A 294 5.95 -7.00 0.21
CA GLY A 294 5.93 -7.17 1.68
C GLY A 294 5.21 -8.45 2.17
N GLY A 295 4.53 -9.17 1.27
CA GLY A 295 3.66 -10.31 1.59
C GLY A 295 2.19 -9.91 1.77
N SER A 296 1.33 -10.88 2.09
CA SER A 296 -0.14 -10.69 2.05
C SER A 296 -0.69 -9.66 3.04
N SER A 297 0.02 -9.36 4.13
CA SER A 297 -0.37 -8.31 5.08
C SER A 297 -0.14 -6.89 4.54
N PHE A 298 0.61 -6.75 3.44
CA PHE A 298 0.90 -5.50 2.75
C PHE A 298 0.13 -5.37 1.43
N VAL A 299 -0.96 -6.14 1.30
CA VAL A 299 -1.86 -6.06 0.15
C VAL A 299 -3.17 -5.44 0.60
N GLN A 300 -3.61 -4.43 -0.13
CA GLN A 300 -4.93 -3.83 0.04
C GLN A 300 -5.83 -4.23 -1.12
N THR A 301 -7.11 -4.44 -0.82
CA THR A 301 -8.17 -4.54 -1.82
C THR A 301 -9.17 -3.40 -1.66
N VAL A 302 -9.54 -2.76 -2.78
CA VAL A 302 -10.63 -1.79 -2.86
C VAL A 302 -11.70 -2.36 -3.77
N ASN A 303 -12.93 -2.47 -3.28
CA ASN A 303 -14.08 -2.91 -4.04
C ASN A 303 -15.10 -1.77 -4.13
N VAL A 304 -15.52 -1.44 -5.35
CA VAL A 304 -16.56 -0.46 -5.62
C VAL A 304 -17.70 -1.13 -6.37
N THR A 305 -18.90 -1.09 -5.79
CA THR A 305 -20.11 -1.40 -6.57
C THR A 305 -20.66 -0.10 -7.13
N VAL A 306 -20.62 0.04 -8.44
CA VAL A 306 -21.02 1.28 -9.11
C VAL A 306 -22.54 1.38 -9.11
N SER A 307 -23.07 2.44 -8.48
CA SER A 307 -24.50 2.70 -8.47
C SER A 307 -25.00 2.97 -9.87
N ARG A 308 -26.19 2.44 -10.17
CA ARG A 308 -26.90 2.85 -11.38
C ARG A 308 -27.48 4.25 -11.17
N LEU A 309 -27.06 5.21 -11.99
CA LEU A 309 -27.66 6.53 -12.03
C LEU A 309 -28.78 6.58 -13.08
N GLY A 310 -29.99 6.85 -12.61
CA GLY A 310 -31.19 6.94 -13.43
C GLY A 310 -31.66 5.58 -13.95
N CYS A 311 -32.55 5.64 -14.94
CA CYS A 311 -33.23 4.49 -15.53
C CYS A 311 -34.14 3.73 -14.57
N ASP A 312 -34.63 4.38 -13.50
CA ASP A 312 -35.62 3.76 -12.63
C ASP A 312 -36.91 3.48 -13.40
N VAL A 313 -37.41 2.26 -13.23
CA VAL A 313 -38.63 1.83 -13.88
C VAL A 313 -39.84 2.09 -12.98
N CYS A 314 -40.96 2.42 -13.61
CA CYS A 314 -42.28 2.45 -12.99
C CYS A 314 -43.08 1.22 -13.44
N ASP A 315 -44.04 0.81 -12.63
CA ASP A 315 -44.93 -0.31 -12.96
C ASP A 315 -46.33 0.21 -13.33
N PRO A 316 -46.78 0.12 -14.59
CA PRO A 316 -48.07 0.67 -15.00
C PRO A 316 -49.28 -0.06 -14.36
N GLY A 317 -49.06 -1.14 -13.60
CA GLY A 317 -50.08 -1.87 -12.87
C GLY A 317 -50.85 -1.01 -11.85
N PRO A 318 -52.16 -1.25 -11.67
CA PRO A 318 -52.96 -0.52 -10.68
C PRO A 318 -52.33 -0.58 -9.28
N GLY A 319 -52.12 0.59 -8.66
CA GLY A 319 -51.54 0.72 -7.32
C GLY A 319 -50.01 0.58 -7.25
N ARG A 320 -49.32 0.33 -8.37
CA ARG A 320 -47.85 0.11 -8.42
C ARG A 320 -47.09 1.15 -9.25
N ASN A 321 -47.79 2.06 -9.91
CA ASN A 321 -47.21 3.12 -10.77
C ASN A 321 -46.17 3.97 -10.05
N LEU A 322 -46.50 4.44 -8.84
CA LEU A 322 -45.63 5.24 -7.98
C LEU A 322 -45.05 6.53 -8.60
N CYS A 323 -45.33 6.87 -9.86
CA CYS A 323 -44.99 8.17 -10.42
C CYS A 323 -45.80 9.29 -9.74
N HIS A 324 -45.20 10.47 -9.64
CA HIS A 324 -45.92 11.64 -9.16
C HIS A 324 -47.01 12.07 -10.15
N ALA A 325 -48.06 12.74 -9.67
CA ALA A 325 -49.21 13.17 -10.48
C ALA A 325 -48.85 14.12 -11.64
N THR A 326 -47.68 14.74 -11.60
CA THR A 326 -47.16 15.64 -12.65
C THR A 326 -46.41 14.90 -13.77
N THR A 327 -46.28 13.58 -13.63
CA THR A 327 -45.57 12.68 -14.55
C THR A 327 -46.46 11.50 -14.94
N SER A 328 -46.05 10.74 -15.96
CA SER A 328 -46.82 9.58 -16.43
C SER A 328 -45.91 8.38 -16.65
N CYS A 329 -46.28 7.24 -16.06
CA CYS A 329 -45.61 5.97 -16.32
C CYS A 329 -45.87 5.54 -17.75
N ALA A 330 -44.85 5.63 -18.60
CA ALA A 330 -44.98 5.44 -20.03
C ALA A 330 -43.86 4.55 -20.59
N PRO A 331 -44.11 3.81 -21.67
CA PRO A 331 -43.11 2.93 -22.28
C PRO A 331 -41.97 3.73 -22.90
N THR A 332 -40.76 3.22 -22.70
CA THR A 332 -39.50 3.68 -23.30
C THR A 332 -38.78 2.47 -23.92
N PRO A 333 -37.69 2.68 -24.69
CA PRO A 333 -36.89 1.59 -25.23
C PRO A 333 -36.23 0.71 -24.16
N PHE A 334 -36.18 1.19 -22.91
CA PHE A 334 -35.49 0.54 -21.79
C PHE A 334 -36.46 0.11 -20.66
N GLY A 335 -37.77 0.01 -20.95
CA GLY A 335 -38.81 -0.30 -19.97
C GLY A 335 -39.77 0.87 -19.74
N THR A 336 -40.67 0.74 -18.76
CA THR A 336 -41.61 1.80 -18.38
C THR A 336 -40.96 2.76 -17.39
N MET A 337 -41.05 4.08 -17.63
CA MET A 337 -40.47 5.11 -16.77
C MET A 337 -41.44 6.27 -16.53
N CYS A 338 -41.26 7.03 -15.44
CA CYS A 338 -42.06 8.22 -15.16
C CYS A 338 -41.61 9.38 -16.06
N LEU A 339 -42.31 9.59 -17.19
CA LEU A 339 -41.99 10.68 -18.11
C LEU A 339 -42.67 11.98 -17.69
N THR A 340 -41.94 13.08 -17.80
CA THR A 340 -42.47 14.42 -17.58
C THR A 340 -43.38 14.87 -18.73
N ARG A 341 -44.14 15.95 -18.51
CA ARG A 341 -44.81 16.65 -19.60
C ARG A 341 -43.74 17.30 -20.52
N PRO A 342 -43.97 17.39 -21.84
CA PRO A 342 -43.00 18.02 -22.73
C PRO A 342 -42.62 19.44 -22.27
N GLY A 343 -41.32 19.71 -22.17
CA GLY A 343 -40.79 21.01 -21.69
C GLY A 343 -40.71 21.17 -20.18
N TYR A 344 -40.97 20.10 -19.41
CA TYR A 344 -40.84 20.10 -17.95
C TYR A 344 -39.75 19.14 -17.48
N LYS A 345 -39.14 19.48 -16.35
CA LYS A 345 -38.08 18.75 -15.64
C LYS A 345 -38.38 18.69 -14.14
N ALA A 346 -37.61 17.92 -13.38
CA ALA A 346 -37.87 17.68 -11.96
C ALA A 346 -37.81 18.97 -11.13
N ASP A 347 -38.66 19.06 -10.10
CA ASP A 347 -38.73 20.22 -9.22
C ASP A 347 -37.56 20.24 -8.24
N GLY A 348 -36.80 21.35 -8.25
CA GLY A 348 -35.71 21.58 -7.29
C GLY A 348 -34.48 20.67 -7.45
N ALA A 349 -34.41 19.89 -8.53
CA ALA A 349 -33.24 19.10 -8.87
C ALA A 349 -32.24 19.90 -9.72
N ALA A 350 -30.95 19.62 -9.55
CA ALA A 350 -29.94 20.10 -10.49
C ALA A 350 -30.12 19.42 -11.85
N ASP A 351 -29.78 20.11 -12.93
CA ASP A 351 -30.00 19.62 -14.29
C ASP A 351 -29.21 18.33 -14.60
N ASP A 352 -28.06 18.16 -13.94
CA ASP A 352 -27.18 17.00 -14.07
C ASP A 352 -27.40 15.91 -13.02
N ASP A 353 -28.38 16.05 -12.12
CA ASP A 353 -28.70 15.05 -11.10
C ASP A 353 -29.46 13.84 -11.67
N ALA A 354 -28.69 12.92 -12.25
CA ALA A 354 -29.16 11.68 -12.84
C ALA A 354 -29.84 10.71 -11.84
N ARG A 355 -29.76 10.96 -10.51
CA ARG A 355 -30.53 10.19 -9.51
C ARG A 355 -32.01 10.59 -9.49
N VAL A 356 -32.32 11.80 -9.94
CA VAL A 356 -33.66 12.36 -9.88
C VAL A 356 -34.28 12.47 -11.27
N GLN A 357 -33.50 12.88 -12.27
CA GLN A 357 -33.98 13.10 -13.62
C GLN A 357 -32.93 12.75 -14.68
N TRP A 358 -33.39 12.23 -15.81
CA TRP A 358 -32.51 11.87 -16.92
C TRP A 358 -33.25 11.92 -18.25
N ARG A 359 -32.48 12.14 -19.32
CA ARG A 359 -32.90 11.88 -20.69
C ARG A 359 -32.41 10.51 -21.13
N LEU A 360 -33.04 9.97 -22.18
CA LEU A 360 -32.68 8.68 -22.76
C LEU A 360 -32.03 8.86 -24.12
N GLU A 361 -31.10 7.97 -24.46
CA GLU A 361 -30.62 7.85 -25.84
C GLU A 361 -31.64 7.04 -26.65
N TRP A 362 -32.52 7.74 -27.36
CA TRP A 362 -33.58 7.10 -28.13
C TRP A 362 -33.04 6.52 -29.45
N PRO A 363 -33.41 5.29 -29.82
CA PRO A 363 -32.99 4.68 -31.09
C PRO A 363 -33.67 5.33 -32.31
N VAL A 364 -34.69 6.17 -32.09
CA VAL A 364 -35.43 6.88 -33.13
C VAL A 364 -35.39 8.39 -32.83
N PRO A 365 -35.04 9.24 -33.81
CA PRO A 365 -35.01 10.68 -33.62
C PRO A 365 -36.39 11.29 -33.29
N GLY A 366 -36.40 12.42 -32.58
CA GLY A 366 -37.60 13.21 -32.25
C GLY A 366 -38.11 13.04 -30.82
N HIS A 367 -37.48 12.18 -30.02
CA HIS A 367 -37.84 11.90 -28.62
C HIS A 367 -36.82 12.47 -27.62
N GLU A 368 -35.79 13.15 -28.10
CA GLU A 368 -34.66 13.63 -27.31
C GLU A 368 -35.11 14.59 -26.21
N HIS A 369 -36.17 15.37 -26.45
CA HIS A 369 -36.73 16.33 -25.49
C HIS A 369 -37.42 15.71 -24.26
N ARG A 370 -37.56 14.38 -24.20
CA ARG A 370 -38.29 13.70 -23.13
C ARG A 370 -37.41 13.49 -21.92
N VAL A 371 -37.86 13.99 -20.77
CA VAL A 371 -37.23 13.77 -19.47
C VAL A 371 -37.99 12.65 -18.74
N ALA A 372 -37.24 11.73 -18.16
CA ALA A 372 -37.71 10.76 -17.19
C ALA A 372 -37.26 11.20 -15.79
N VAL A 373 -38.02 10.82 -14.77
CA VAL A 373 -37.67 11.07 -13.37
C VAL A 373 -37.84 9.83 -12.51
N ALA A 374 -37.18 9.81 -11.35
CA ALA A 374 -37.37 8.76 -10.36
C ALA A 374 -38.85 8.71 -9.89
N PRO A 375 -39.43 7.53 -9.63
CA PRO A 375 -40.79 7.42 -9.09
C PRO A 375 -41.01 8.31 -7.86
N GLY A 376 -42.17 8.96 -7.81
CA GLY A 376 -42.54 9.91 -6.75
C GLY A 376 -42.03 11.35 -6.94
N THR A 377 -41.17 11.60 -7.94
CA THR A 377 -40.60 12.92 -8.20
C THR A 377 -41.59 13.84 -8.93
N SER A 378 -41.85 15.02 -8.39
CA SER A 378 -42.63 16.06 -9.07
C SER A 378 -41.81 16.76 -10.15
N ALA A 379 -42.44 17.08 -11.29
CA ALA A 379 -41.83 17.76 -12.43
C ALA A 379 -42.73 18.88 -12.99
N ASP A 380 -42.92 19.96 -12.22
CA ASP A 380 -43.62 21.19 -12.64
C ASP A 380 -42.68 22.33 -13.04
N THR A 381 -41.36 22.12 -12.98
CA THR A 381 -40.33 23.09 -13.37
C THR A 381 -40.13 23.08 -14.87
N LEU A 382 -40.13 24.26 -15.51
CA LEU A 382 -39.87 24.40 -16.94
C LEU A 382 -38.39 24.15 -17.25
N CYS A 383 -38.15 23.50 -18.38
CA CYS A 383 -36.82 23.43 -18.97
C CYS A 383 -36.36 24.81 -19.46
N ASP A 384 -35.06 24.98 -19.65
CA ASP A 384 -34.44 26.23 -20.05
C ASP A 384 -35.05 26.77 -21.36
N GLU A 385 -35.48 28.03 -21.35
CA GLU A 385 -36.13 28.70 -22.48
C GLU A 385 -35.18 28.93 -23.66
N GLU A 386 -33.87 28.87 -23.42
CA GLU A 386 -32.84 28.93 -24.47
C GLU A 386 -32.87 27.70 -25.38
N ASN A 387 -33.27 26.55 -24.83
CA ASN A 387 -33.34 25.27 -25.51
C ASN A 387 -34.65 25.11 -26.28
N LYS A 388 -34.60 25.13 -27.63
CA LYS A 388 -35.79 25.16 -28.50
C LYS A 388 -35.86 23.98 -29.46
N GLY A 389 -37.09 23.64 -29.88
CA GLY A 389 -37.34 22.58 -30.85
C GLY A 389 -36.85 21.21 -30.33
N PRO A 390 -35.97 20.49 -31.04
CA PRO A 390 -35.46 19.19 -30.59
C PRO A 390 -34.53 19.28 -29.37
N ASP A 391 -33.98 20.47 -29.08
CA ASP A 391 -33.07 20.67 -27.96
C ASP A 391 -33.78 20.96 -26.63
N VAL A 392 -35.12 21.01 -26.58
CA VAL A 392 -35.86 21.24 -25.33
C VAL A 392 -35.39 20.27 -24.23
N CYS A 393 -35.16 20.80 -23.02
CA CYS A 393 -34.63 20.05 -21.86
C CYS A 393 -33.23 19.44 -22.06
N LYS A 394 -32.42 19.94 -23.00
CA LYS A 394 -31.05 19.42 -23.25
C LYS A 394 -30.08 19.66 -22.10
N GLU A 395 -30.40 20.57 -21.19
CA GLU A 395 -29.65 20.72 -19.94
C GLU A 395 -29.71 19.46 -19.07
N VAL A 396 -30.76 18.63 -19.21
CA VAL A 396 -30.88 17.37 -18.46
C VAL A 396 -29.95 16.30 -19.01
N LYS A 397 -29.14 15.70 -18.14
CA LYS A 397 -28.14 14.68 -18.52
C LYS A 397 -28.79 13.42 -19.11
N ILE A 398 -28.15 12.83 -20.12
CA ILE A 398 -28.56 11.53 -20.67
C ILE A 398 -28.02 10.41 -19.78
N ALA A 399 -28.87 9.47 -19.39
CA ALA A 399 -28.48 8.25 -18.68
C ALA A 399 -28.32 7.07 -19.66
N ASN A 400 -27.32 6.22 -19.40
CA ASN A 400 -27.10 5.01 -20.20
C ASN A 400 -27.92 3.84 -19.63
N CYS A 401 -29.11 3.62 -20.20
CA CYS A 401 -30.02 2.56 -19.78
C CYS A 401 -29.82 1.23 -20.52
N ALA A 402 -28.81 1.12 -21.39
CA ALA A 402 -28.62 -0.04 -22.27
C ALA A 402 -28.09 -1.30 -21.55
N THR A 403 -27.53 -1.15 -20.34
CA THR A 403 -27.01 -2.27 -19.51
C THR A 403 -28.02 -2.79 -18.49
N ALA A 404 -29.26 -2.31 -18.51
CA ALA A 404 -30.32 -2.87 -17.68
C ALA A 404 -30.76 -4.22 -18.26
N GLU A 405 -30.18 -5.32 -17.74
CA GLU A 405 -30.86 -6.61 -17.85
C GLU A 405 -32.30 -6.39 -17.37
N LEU A 406 -33.26 -6.66 -18.26
CA LEU A 406 -34.67 -6.72 -17.95
C LEU A 406 -34.82 -7.74 -16.82
N GLY A 407 -35.00 -7.26 -15.59
CA GLY A 407 -35.48 -8.09 -14.50
C GLY A 407 -36.81 -8.68 -14.94
N VAL A 408 -36.78 -9.94 -15.37
CA VAL A 408 -37.96 -10.71 -15.75
C VAL A 408 -38.84 -10.76 -14.50
N ALA A 409 -40.00 -10.10 -14.56
CA ALA A 409 -41.04 -10.30 -13.56
C ALA A 409 -41.41 -11.80 -13.53
N PRO A 410 -41.60 -12.42 -12.36
CA PRO A 410 -42.07 -13.79 -12.31
C PRO A 410 -43.40 -13.90 -13.06
N GLU A 411 -43.49 -14.82 -14.00
CA GLU A 411 -44.77 -15.23 -14.60
C GLU A 411 -45.63 -15.83 -13.48
N ASP A 412 -46.63 -15.09 -13.01
CA ASP A 412 -47.74 -15.64 -12.22
C ASP A 412 -48.60 -16.49 -13.15
N ASP A 413 -48.23 -17.75 -13.30
CA ASP A 413 -49.06 -18.79 -13.90
C ASP A 413 -50.06 -19.29 -12.84
N ASP A 414 -51.15 -18.55 -12.64
CA ASP A 414 -52.34 -19.08 -11.96
C ASP A 414 -53.64 -18.40 -12.42
N ALA A 415 -53.93 -18.56 -13.71
CA ALA A 415 -55.28 -18.40 -14.23
C ALA A 415 -56.10 -19.70 -14.04
N GLN A 416 -56.44 -20.05 -12.79
CA GLN A 416 -57.54 -21.00 -12.55
C GLN A 416 -58.90 -20.31 -12.75
N LYS A 417 -59.48 -20.62 -13.90
CA LYS A 417 -60.86 -20.34 -14.30
C LYS A 417 -61.85 -20.76 -13.22
N VAL A 418 -62.56 -19.80 -12.63
CA VAL A 418 -63.88 -20.04 -12.04
C VAL A 418 -64.91 -19.93 -13.17
N GLN A 419 -65.28 -21.06 -13.77
CA GLN A 419 -66.54 -21.18 -14.50
C GLN A 419 -67.62 -21.56 -13.48
N GLY A 420 -68.47 -20.59 -13.16
CA GLY A 420 -69.83 -20.89 -12.72
C GLY A 420 -70.70 -20.96 -13.96
N ASP A 421 -71.51 -22.00 -14.07
CA ASP A 421 -72.72 -22.02 -14.88
C ASP A 421 -73.84 -22.70 -14.06
N GLU A 422 -75.04 -22.14 -14.19
CA GLU A 422 -76.28 -22.35 -13.43
C GLU A 422 -77.03 -23.67 -13.72
N GLU A 423 -77.90 -24.03 -12.77
CA GLU A 423 -79.17 -24.80 -12.86
C GLU A 423 -79.26 -26.12 -13.67
N LEU A 424 -79.27 -27.26 -12.97
CA LEU A 424 -80.43 -28.15 -12.72
C LEU A 424 -80.02 -29.44 -11.98
#